data_AF-F9Q7T5-F1
#
_entry.id   AF-F9Q7T5-F1
#
_cell.length_a   1.000
_cell.length_b   1.000
_cell.length_c   1.000
_cell.angle_alpha   90.00
_cell.angle_beta   90.00
_cell.angle_gamma   90.00
#
_symmetry.space_group_name_H-M   'P 1'
#
loop_
_entity.id
_entity.type
_entity.pdbx_description
1 polymer ?
#
loop_
_entity_poly.entity_id
_entity_poly.type
_entity_poly.pdbx_seq_one_letter_code
_entity_poly.pdbx_strand_id
1 'polypeptide(L)'
;MNKNVIDYIDKIRNGILHDKISTDIPNYRLLCSALDIVSDAEDGIYSYLNLKNENGRGLNYIYCYGIISLAETEAHAIKVIYKILLNKDLDIASIPDLDIVRLLRNKIFAHPVDLSQRHGKQGFGIVASYLSTFSFSPYSFENDDYQSDNGLSLYEKVKNLASNKTNYNDLIIDIKELIEKQQIILCELLKEIETEYQL
;
A
#
# COMPACT_ATOMS: atom_id res chain seq x y z
N MET A 1 2.70 -2.74 -23.60
CA MET A 1 3.03 -3.35 -22.30
C MET A 1 3.03 -2.23 -21.29
N ASN A 2 2.09 -2.23 -20.34
CA ASN A 2 2.15 -1.31 -19.21
C ASN A 2 3.44 -1.64 -18.45
N LYS A 3 4.32 -0.65 -18.26
CA LYS A 3 5.53 -0.82 -17.46
C LYS A 3 5.11 -1.25 -16.05
N ASN A 4 5.67 -2.32 -15.52
CA ASN A 4 5.45 -2.71 -14.13
C ASN A 4 6.62 -2.23 -13.26
N VAL A 5 6.43 -2.10 -11.94
CA VAL A 5 7.47 -1.73 -10.97
C VAL A 5 8.73 -2.61 -11.14
N ILE A 6 8.55 -3.90 -11.40
CA ILE A 6 9.65 -4.84 -11.69
C ILE A 6 10.57 -4.35 -12.82
N ASP A 7 10.03 -3.81 -13.91
CA ASP A 7 10.84 -3.33 -15.04
C ASP A 7 11.80 -2.20 -14.60
N TYR A 8 11.34 -1.36 -13.67
CA TYR A 8 12.14 -0.27 -13.12
C TYR A 8 13.22 -0.79 -12.16
N ILE A 9 12.88 -1.76 -11.32
CA ILE A 9 13.82 -2.38 -10.39
C ILE A 9 14.95 -3.07 -11.16
N ASP A 10 14.62 -3.79 -12.24
CA ASP A 10 15.62 -4.44 -13.09
C ASP A 10 16.53 -3.45 -13.80
N LYS A 11 16.00 -2.29 -14.23
CA LYS A 11 16.83 -1.20 -14.77
C LYS A 11 17.79 -0.65 -13.73
N ILE A 12 17.34 -0.44 -12.49
CA ILE A 12 18.19 0.02 -11.39
C ILE A 12 19.30 -1.01 -11.10
N ARG A 13 18.94 -2.30 -11.03
CA ARG A 13 19.92 -3.40 -10.86
C ARG A 13 20.94 -3.43 -12.00
N ASN A 14 20.50 -3.30 -13.24
CA ASN A 14 21.39 -3.21 -14.41
C ASN A 14 22.27 -1.96 -14.37
N GLY A 15 21.73 -0.83 -13.90
CA GLY A 15 22.49 0.40 -13.69
C GLY A 15 23.62 0.22 -12.68
N ILE A 16 23.38 -0.53 -11.60
CA ILE A 16 24.41 -0.91 -10.63
C ILE A 16 25.45 -1.84 -11.27
N LEU A 17 25.01 -2.88 -11.99
CA LEU A 17 25.89 -3.86 -12.63
C LEU A 17 26.84 -3.23 -13.66
N HIS A 18 26.39 -2.17 -14.33
CA HIS A 18 27.14 -1.45 -15.36
C HIS A 18 27.69 -0.10 -14.89
N ASP A 19 27.86 0.08 -13.57
CA ASP A 19 28.48 1.24 -12.93
C ASP A 19 27.83 2.61 -13.26
N LYS A 20 26.61 2.63 -13.82
CA LYS A 20 25.80 3.85 -13.96
C LYS A 20 25.36 4.38 -12.58
N ILE A 21 25.15 3.47 -11.64
CA ILE A 21 24.91 3.76 -10.22
C ILE A 21 26.12 3.25 -9.45
N SER A 22 26.81 4.15 -8.74
CA SER A 22 27.98 3.78 -7.93
C SER A 22 27.62 2.78 -6.82
N THR A 23 28.46 1.77 -6.60
CA THR A 23 28.37 0.88 -5.44
C THR A 23 29.01 1.46 -4.18
N ASP A 24 29.78 2.55 -4.31
CA ASP A 24 30.38 3.27 -3.17
C ASP A 24 29.43 4.34 -2.60
N ILE A 25 28.14 4.02 -2.58
CA ILE A 25 27.13 4.86 -1.94
C ILE A 25 26.96 4.43 -0.48
N PRO A 26 26.81 5.39 0.46
CA PRO A 26 26.37 5.07 1.80
C PRO A 26 25.07 4.25 1.75
N ASN A 27 24.99 3.22 2.60
CA ASN A 27 23.85 2.31 2.68
C ASN A 27 23.61 1.43 1.43
N TYR A 28 24.63 1.16 0.60
CA TYR A 28 24.52 0.26 -0.56
C TYR A 28 23.87 -1.11 -0.24
N ARG A 29 24.21 -1.73 0.89
CA ARG A 29 23.59 -3.00 1.33
C ARG A 29 22.09 -2.87 1.60
N LEU A 30 21.69 -1.72 2.17
CA LEU A 30 20.27 -1.42 2.41
C LEU A 30 19.55 -1.17 1.08
N LEU A 31 20.19 -0.52 0.10
CA LEU A 31 19.64 -0.39 -1.26
C LEU A 31 19.37 -1.76 -1.88
N CYS A 32 20.36 -2.66 -1.86
CA CYS A 32 20.19 -4.02 -2.39
C CYS A 32 19.01 -4.74 -1.72
N SER A 33 18.95 -4.70 -0.39
CA SER A 33 17.84 -5.31 0.35
C SER A 33 16.49 -4.69 0.01
N ALA A 34 16.42 -3.37 -0.20
CA ALA A 34 15.18 -2.71 -0.57
C ALA A 34 14.73 -3.09 -1.99
N LEU A 35 15.65 -3.21 -2.95
CA LEU A 35 15.34 -3.68 -4.31
C LEU A 35 14.79 -5.11 -4.31
N ASP A 36 15.36 -5.98 -3.48
CA ASP A 36 14.87 -7.36 -3.31
C ASP A 36 13.48 -7.39 -2.68
N ILE A 37 13.25 -6.59 -1.63
CA ILE A 37 11.93 -6.49 -0.99
C ILE A 37 10.86 -6.04 -1.98
N VAL A 38 11.15 -5.09 -2.88
CA VAL A 38 10.17 -4.70 -3.92
C VAL A 38 9.84 -5.86 -4.84
N SER A 39 10.85 -6.64 -5.25
CA SER A 39 10.64 -7.80 -6.13
C SER A 39 9.82 -8.90 -5.44
N ASP A 40 10.17 -9.23 -4.20
CA ASP A 40 9.46 -10.24 -3.40
C ASP A 40 8.02 -9.82 -3.09
N ALA A 41 7.80 -8.52 -2.85
CA ALA A 41 6.46 -7.97 -2.62
C ALA A 41 5.59 -8.07 -3.88
N GLU A 42 6.12 -7.70 -5.04
CA GLU A 42 5.44 -7.81 -6.33
C GLU A 42 5.08 -9.26 -6.66
N ASP A 43 6.02 -10.19 -6.51
CA ASP A 43 5.78 -11.62 -6.72
C ASP A 43 4.69 -12.16 -5.79
N GLY A 44 4.71 -11.71 -4.52
CA GLY A 44 3.69 -12.06 -3.53
C GLY A 44 2.32 -11.49 -3.88
N ILE A 45 2.23 -10.21 -4.23
CA ILE A 45 0.99 -9.53 -4.64
C ILE A 45 0.42 -10.24 -5.87
N TYR A 46 1.23 -10.45 -6.90
CA TYR A 46 0.82 -11.16 -8.10
C TYR A 46 0.30 -12.57 -7.78
N SER A 47 1.00 -13.30 -6.91
CA SER A 47 0.57 -14.63 -6.49
C SER A 47 -0.79 -14.61 -5.82
N TYR A 48 -1.02 -13.68 -4.89
CA TYR A 48 -2.33 -13.52 -4.24
C TYR A 48 -3.43 -13.14 -5.23
N LEU A 49 -3.17 -12.21 -6.16
CA LEU A 49 -4.15 -11.74 -7.16
C LEU A 49 -4.58 -12.80 -8.17
N ASN A 50 -3.81 -13.89 -8.29
CA ASN A 50 -4.11 -15.05 -9.14
C ASN A 50 -4.72 -16.24 -8.37
N LEU A 51 -4.94 -16.12 -7.06
CA LEU A 51 -5.65 -17.15 -6.31
C LEU A 51 -7.11 -17.24 -6.75
N LYS A 52 -7.71 -18.41 -6.54
CA LYS A 52 -9.14 -18.61 -6.83
C LYS A 52 -9.97 -17.87 -5.78
N ASN A 53 -11.20 -17.54 -6.17
CA ASN A 53 -12.17 -17.06 -5.21
C ASN A 53 -12.47 -18.17 -4.19
N GLU A 54 -12.30 -17.86 -2.91
CA GLU A 54 -12.53 -18.80 -1.82
C GLU A 54 -13.87 -18.55 -1.15
N ASN A 55 -14.55 -19.64 -0.79
CA ASN A 55 -15.76 -19.60 0.00
C ASN A 55 -15.38 -19.56 1.48
N GLY A 56 -15.72 -18.47 2.15
CA GLY A 56 -15.55 -18.32 3.60
C GLY A 56 -14.60 -17.20 3.99
N ARG A 57 -14.78 -16.74 5.22
CA ARG A 57 -14.19 -15.49 5.69
C ARG A 57 -12.68 -15.57 5.99
N GLY A 58 -12.21 -16.70 6.51
CA GLY A 58 -10.84 -16.84 7.02
C GLY A 58 -9.76 -16.67 5.94
N LEU A 59 -9.85 -17.42 4.84
CA LEU A 59 -8.89 -17.32 3.74
C LEU A 59 -8.98 -15.96 3.04
N ASN A 60 -10.19 -15.47 2.75
CA ASN A 60 -10.37 -14.15 2.14
C ASN A 60 -9.76 -13.03 3.00
N TYR A 61 -9.85 -13.14 4.33
CA TYR A 61 -9.18 -12.20 5.22
C TYR A 61 -7.65 -12.26 5.08
N ILE A 62 -7.08 -13.46 5.10
CA ILE A 62 -5.63 -13.65 4.94
C ILE A 62 -5.16 -13.12 3.59
N TYR A 63 -5.94 -13.33 2.52
CA TYR A 63 -5.58 -12.85 1.18
C TYR A 63 -5.58 -11.33 1.11
N CYS A 64 -6.68 -10.67 1.50
CA CYS A 64 -6.74 -9.21 1.53
C CYS A 64 -5.65 -8.61 2.43
N TYR A 65 -5.44 -9.19 3.62
CA TYR A 65 -4.41 -8.73 4.55
C TYR A 65 -2.99 -8.92 3.99
N GLY A 66 -2.72 -10.07 3.36
CA GLY A 66 -1.44 -10.38 2.73
C GLY A 66 -1.12 -9.39 1.63
N ILE A 67 -2.05 -9.16 0.70
CA ILE A 67 -1.89 -8.19 -0.39
C ILE A 67 -1.61 -6.79 0.16
N ILE A 68 -2.45 -6.31 1.09
CA ILE A 68 -2.30 -4.96 1.66
C ILE A 68 -0.98 -4.82 2.45
N SER A 69 -0.54 -5.88 3.12
CA SER A 69 0.74 -5.86 3.84
C SER A 69 1.93 -5.80 2.90
N LEU A 70 1.92 -6.59 1.83
CA LEU A 70 2.98 -6.56 0.81
C LEU A 70 3.01 -5.20 0.09
N ALA A 71 1.86 -4.66 -0.26
CA ALA A 71 1.70 -3.33 -0.82
C ALA A 71 2.29 -2.23 0.07
N GLU A 72 2.06 -2.27 1.39
CA GLU A 72 2.66 -1.32 2.33
C GLU A 72 4.19 -1.52 2.40
N THR A 73 4.66 -2.77 2.41
CA THR A 73 6.09 -3.12 2.43
C THR A 73 6.81 -2.62 1.17
N GLU A 74 6.23 -2.81 0.00
CA GLU A 74 6.74 -2.35 -1.28
C GLU A 74 6.92 -0.82 -1.32
N ALA A 75 5.88 -0.06 -0.92
CA ALA A 75 5.94 1.40 -0.87
C ALA A 75 7.03 1.90 0.11
N HIS A 76 7.23 1.22 1.24
CA HIS A 76 8.32 1.55 2.17
C HIS A 76 9.70 1.24 1.60
N ALA A 77 9.85 0.13 0.88
CA ALA A 77 11.11 -0.20 0.22
C ALA A 77 11.45 0.83 -0.87
N ILE A 78 10.46 1.26 -1.66
CA ILE A 78 10.64 2.35 -2.63
C ILE A 78 11.01 3.67 -1.96
N LYS A 79 10.41 4.03 -0.82
CA LYS A 79 10.86 5.19 -0.02
C LYS A 79 12.35 5.11 0.35
N VAL A 80 12.84 3.92 0.74
CA VAL A 80 14.26 3.72 1.06
C VAL A 80 15.14 3.86 -0.17
N ILE A 81 14.76 3.25 -1.30
CA ILE A 81 15.46 3.38 -2.59
C ILE A 81 15.54 4.86 -2.99
N TYR A 82 14.42 5.58 -2.93
CA TYR A 82 14.31 6.99 -3.28
C TYR A 82 15.18 7.88 -2.38
N LYS A 83 15.24 7.58 -1.07
CA LYS A 83 16.13 8.27 -0.14
C LYS A 83 17.61 8.02 -0.43
N ILE A 84 18.00 6.79 -0.72
CA ILE A 84 19.41 6.46 -0.98
C ILE A 84 19.87 7.05 -2.32
N LEU A 85 19.08 6.88 -3.38
CA LEU A 85 19.50 7.23 -4.74
C LEU A 85 19.28 8.71 -5.09
N LEU A 86 18.30 9.39 -4.50
CA LEU A 86 18.00 10.80 -4.79
C LEU A 86 18.23 11.73 -3.58
N ASN A 87 18.58 11.20 -2.41
CA ASN A 87 18.68 11.95 -1.15
C ASN A 87 17.39 12.68 -0.75
N LYS A 88 16.23 12.22 -1.22
CA LYS A 88 14.91 12.82 -0.95
C LYS A 88 14.13 12.01 0.08
N ASP A 89 13.56 12.68 1.08
CA ASP A 89 12.66 12.03 2.04
C ASP A 89 11.25 11.98 1.47
N LEU A 90 10.81 10.76 1.10
CA LEU A 90 9.45 10.54 0.61
C LEU A 90 8.48 10.39 1.78
N ASP A 91 7.53 11.30 1.90
CA ASP A 91 6.41 11.16 2.84
C ASP A 91 5.26 10.39 2.20
N ILE A 92 5.25 9.07 2.40
CA ILE A 92 4.21 8.16 1.91
C ILE A 92 2.81 8.60 2.36
N ALA A 93 2.67 9.17 3.57
CA ALA A 93 1.37 9.57 4.09
C ALA A 93 0.81 10.83 3.40
N SER A 94 1.65 11.57 2.68
CA SER A 94 1.24 12.73 1.88
C SER A 94 0.72 12.36 0.49
N ILE A 95 0.92 11.09 0.06
CA ILE A 95 0.52 10.61 -1.27
C ILE A 95 -0.75 9.77 -1.11
N PRO A 96 -1.93 10.24 -1.56
CA PRO A 96 -3.21 9.62 -1.26
C PRO A 96 -3.28 8.11 -1.57
N ASP A 97 -2.90 7.68 -2.77
CA ASP A 97 -3.01 6.28 -3.18
C ASP A 97 -2.09 5.34 -2.38
N LEU A 98 -0.95 5.84 -1.88
CA LEU A 98 -0.07 5.07 -0.99
C LEU A 98 -0.56 5.11 0.46
N ASP A 99 -1.10 6.25 0.91
CA ASP A 99 -1.60 6.43 2.28
C ASP A 99 -2.85 5.58 2.54
N ILE A 100 -3.71 5.36 1.51
CA ILE A 100 -4.85 4.44 1.61
C ILE A 100 -4.39 3.06 2.08
N VAL A 101 -3.38 2.46 1.43
CA VAL A 101 -2.88 1.13 1.76
C VAL A 101 -2.43 1.07 3.23
N ARG A 102 -1.65 2.07 3.67
CA ARG A 102 -1.19 2.20 5.05
C ARG A 102 -2.35 2.32 6.05
N LEU A 103 -3.37 3.10 5.73
CA LEU A 103 -4.56 3.27 6.57
C LEU A 103 -5.35 1.96 6.67
N LEU A 104 -5.61 1.29 5.55
CA LEU A 104 -6.30 0.00 5.52
C LEU A 104 -5.53 -1.05 6.34
N ARG A 105 -4.22 -1.18 6.13
CA ARG A 105 -3.36 -2.11 6.87
C ARG A 105 -3.46 -1.88 8.37
N ASN A 106 -3.14 -0.66 8.81
CA ASN A 106 -2.94 -0.38 10.24
C ASN A 106 -4.24 -0.22 11.03
N LYS A 107 -5.34 0.18 10.37
CA LYS A 107 -6.59 0.50 11.06
C LYS A 107 -7.66 -0.56 10.87
N ILE A 108 -7.65 -1.28 9.74
CA ILE A 108 -8.71 -2.22 9.39
C ILE A 108 -8.28 -3.67 9.59
N PHE A 109 -7.07 -4.05 9.15
CA PHE A 109 -6.63 -5.45 9.22
C PHE A 109 -5.72 -5.74 10.43
N ALA A 110 -4.70 -4.93 10.69
CA ALA A 110 -3.70 -5.23 11.73
C ALA A 110 -4.18 -5.01 13.18
N HIS A 111 -5.40 -4.50 13.38
CA HIS A 111 -6.05 -4.23 14.68
C HIS A 111 -5.09 -3.92 15.85
N PRO A 112 -4.78 -2.65 16.14
CA PRO A 112 -3.90 -2.33 17.25
C PRO A 112 -4.50 -2.81 18.58
N VAL A 113 -3.78 -3.73 19.24
CA VAL A 113 -4.18 -4.45 20.47
C VAL A 113 -4.17 -3.53 21.70
N ASP A 114 -3.30 -2.53 21.71
CA ASP A 114 -3.26 -1.50 22.75
C ASP A 114 -4.25 -0.37 22.43
N LEU A 115 -5.29 -0.27 23.26
CA LEU A 115 -6.35 0.73 23.17
C LEU A 115 -6.01 2.01 23.96
N SER A 116 -4.95 2.02 24.77
CA SER A 116 -4.64 3.10 25.73
C SER A 116 -3.89 4.30 25.12
N GLN A 117 -3.25 4.13 23.95
CA GLN A 117 -2.75 5.26 23.15
C GLN A 117 -3.87 6.04 22.43
N ARG A 118 -5.13 5.70 22.69
CA ARG A 118 -6.28 6.38 22.11
C ARG A 118 -6.72 7.46 23.10
N HIS A 119 -6.50 8.72 22.75
CA HIS A 119 -7.12 9.88 23.40
C HIS A 119 -8.66 9.78 23.32
N GLY A 120 -9.28 8.93 24.14
CA GLY A 120 -10.74 8.77 24.26
C GLY A 120 -11.47 8.20 23.03
N LYS A 121 -10.79 7.90 21.92
CA LYS A 121 -11.45 7.37 20.71
C LYS A 121 -11.48 5.85 20.72
N GLN A 122 -12.67 5.29 20.85
CA GLN A 122 -12.98 3.88 20.67
C GLN A 122 -12.35 3.40 19.36
N GLY A 123 -11.60 2.31 19.34
CA GLY A 123 -12.22 1.01 19.22
C GLY A 123 -12.72 0.83 17.79
N PHE A 124 -11.86 0.62 16.77
CA PHE A 124 -12.39 -0.01 15.56
C PHE A 124 -12.89 -1.39 15.99
N GLY A 125 -14.20 -1.59 16.01
CA GLY A 125 -14.73 -2.91 15.72
C GLY A 125 -14.72 -3.08 14.19
N ILE A 126 -14.25 -4.21 13.68
CA ILE A 126 -15.00 -5.42 13.30
C ILE A 126 -15.10 -5.46 11.77
N VAL A 127 -14.62 -6.60 11.28
CA VAL A 127 -15.28 -7.47 10.31
C VAL A 127 -15.96 -6.71 9.18
N ALA A 128 -15.26 -6.65 8.06
CA ALA A 128 -15.81 -6.19 6.82
C ALA A 128 -17.25 -6.73 6.65
N SER A 129 -18.23 -5.83 6.52
CA SER A 129 -19.66 -6.17 6.34
C SER A 129 -19.85 -7.12 5.16
N TYR A 130 -18.91 -7.05 4.22
CA TYR A 130 -18.67 -7.98 3.15
C TYR A 130 -17.17 -8.26 3.02
N LEU A 131 -16.79 -9.52 2.80
CA LEU A 131 -15.41 -9.92 2.52
C LEU A 131 -15.39 -11.02 1.47
N SER A 132 -14.69 -10.76 0.38
CA SER A 132 -14.33 -11.72 -0.66
C SER A 132 -12.82 -11.71 -0.88
N THR A 133 -12.36 -12.56 -1.79
CA THR A 133 -10.94 -12.73 -2.14
C THR A 133 -10.28 -11.43 -2.62
N PHE A 134 -11.02 -10.57 -3.34
CA PHE A 134 -10.47 -9.36 -3.95
C PHE A 134 -11.26 -8.09 -3.63
N SER A 135 -12.22 -8.15 -2.73
CA SER A 135 -12.95 -6.96 -2.30
C SER A 135 -13.49 -7.12 -0.91
N PHE A 136 -13.57 -6.00 -0.20
CA PHE A 136 -14.13 -5.96 1.15
C PHE A 136 -14.83 -4.63 1.38
N SER A 137 -15.80 -4.63 2.29
CA SER A 137 -16.47 -3.41 2.75
C SER A 137 -16.14 -3.20 4.22
N PRO A 138 -15.32 -2.20 4.58
CA PRO A 138 -15.02 -1.96 5.98
C PRO A 138 -16.23 -1.40 6.74
N TYR A 139 -16.29 -1.66 8.04
CA TYR A 139 -17.42 -1.30 8.90
C TYR A 139 -16.97 -0.38 10.04
N SER A 140 -17.84 0.53 10.48
CA SER A 140 -17.61 1.47 11.58
C SER A 140 -18.60 1.24 12.73
N PHE A 141 -18.14 1.40 13.98
CA PHE A 141 -18.93 1.17 15.20
C PHE A 141 -19.71 2.39 15.66
N GLU A 142 -19.38 3.57 15.15
CA GLU A 142 -19.99 4.81 15.58
C GLU A 142 -21.24 5.09 14.73
N ASN A 143 -22.36 5.36 15.42
CA ASN A 143 -23.57 5.93 14.83
C ASN A 143 -23.54 7.46 14.99
N ASP A 144 -24.16 8.12 14.02
CA ASP A 144 -24.62 9.53 14.02
C ASP A 144 -23.57 10.63 13.74
N ASP A 145 -23.40 10.96 12.46
CA ASP A 145 -23.93 12.19 11.84
C ASP A 145 -23.77 12.07 10.32
N TYR A 146 -24.89 11.97 9.61
CA TYR A 146 -24.92 11.65 8.18
C TYR A 146 -24.62 12.91 7.36
N GLN A 147 -23.37 13.08 6.91
CA GLN A 147 -23.10 13.91 5.74
C GLN A 147 -23.14 13.02 4.49
N SER A 148 -24.14 13.24 3.63
CA SER A 148 -24.21 12.58 2.33
C SER A 148 -23.11 13.14 1.44
N ASP A 149 -22.06 12.35 1.22
CA ASP A 149 -20.82 12.84 0.60
C ASP A 149 -20.56 12.20 -0.76
N ASN A 150 -21.51 12.36 -1.68
CA ASN A 150 -21.40 11.90 -3.08
C ASN A 150 -20.20 12.52 -3.84
N GLY A 151 -19.47 13.49 -3.26
CA GLY A 151 -18.31 14.14 -3.86
C GLY A 151 -16.94 13.73 -3.31
N LEU A 152 -16.85 12.93 -2.24
CA LEU A 152 -15.56 12.59 -1.65
C LEU A 152 -14.79 11.55 -2.46
N SER A 153 -13.47 11.73 -2.54
CA SER A 153 -12.53 10.75 -3.09
C SER A 153 -12.48 9.48 -2.22
N LEU A 154 -11.98 8.38 -2.81
CA LEU A 154 -11.76 7.13 -2.07
C LEU A 154 -10.82 7.35 -0.86
N TYR A 155 -9.78 8.15 -1.04
CA TYR A 155 -8.84 8.50 0.04
C TYR A 155 -9.56 9.17 1.20
N GLU A 156 -10.36 10.18 0.93
CA GLU A 156 -11.10 10.90 1.97
C GLU A 156 -12.10 9.99 2.68
N LYS A 157 -12.78 9.10 1.94
CA LYS A 157 -13.69 8.10 2.52
C LYS A 157 -12.94 7.15 3.46
N VAL A 158 -11.84 6.55 3.01
CA VAL A 158 -11.01 5.65 3.84
C VAL A 158 -10.41 6.38 5.03
N LYS A 159 -9.96 7.63 4.86
CA LYS A 159 -9.39 8.46 5.93
C LYS A 159 -10.42 8.85 6.98
N ASN A 160 -11.63 9.25 6.56
CA ASN A 160 -12.72 9.57 7.46
C ASN A 160 -13.17 8.33 8.23
N LEU A 161 -13.27 7.19 7.54
CA LEU A 161 -13.52 5.90 8.17
C LEU A 161 -12.43 5.53 9.19
N ALA A 162 -11.16 5.64 8.81
CA ALA A 162 -10.01 5.42 9.68
C ALA A 162 -9.91 6.43 10.85
N SER A 163 -10.69 7.52 10.80
CA SER A 163 -10.79 8.53 11.85
C SER A 163 -12.08 8.44 12.67
N ASN A 164 -12.91 7.41 12.42
CA ASN A 164 -14.27 7.22 12.94
C ASN A 164 -15.18 8.45 12.74
N LYS A 165 -15.01 9.17 11.64
CA LYS A 165 -15.77 10.42 11.39
C LYS A 165 -17.06 10.20 10.60
N THR A 166 -17.31 8.98 10.14
CA THR A 166 -18.39 8.69 9.19
C THR A 166 -18.65 7.20 9.10
N ASN A 167 -19.83 6.85 8.59
CA ASN A 167 -20.23 5.48 8.28
C ASN A 167 -20.34 5.31 6.77
N TYR A 168 -19.59 4.36 6.21
CA TYR A 168 -19.73 3.94 4.81
C TYR A 168 -20.04 2.44 4.70
N ASN A 169 -21.19 2.02 5.22
CA ASN A 169 -21.67 0.63 5.18
C ASN A 169 -21.67 -0.01 3.76
N ASP A 170 -21.68 0.82 2.71
CA ASP A 170 -21.68 0.41 1.29
C ASP A 170 -20.36 0.71 0.55
N LEU A 171 -19.29 1.14 1.24
CA LEU A 171 -17.99 1.36 0.59
C LEU A 171 -17.33 0.03 0.27
N ILE A 172 -17.47 -0.42 -0.97
CA ILE A 172 -16.73 -1.58 -1.47
C ILE A 172 -15.36 -1.11 -1.95
N ILE A 173 -14.32 -1.69 -1.38
CA ILE A 173 -12.93 -1.51 -1.83
C ILE A 173 -12.56 -2.72 -2.67
N ASP A 174 -12.25 -2.47 -3.94
CA ASP A 174 -11.66 -3.45 -4.84
C ASP A 174 -10.13 -3.44 -4.67
N ILE A 175 -9.57 -4.60 -4.31
CA ILE A 175 -8.13 -4.75 -4.06
C ILE A 175 -7.33 -4.59 -5.36
N LYS A 176 -7.85 -5.07 -6.50
CA LYS A 176 -7.13 -4.97 -7.77
C LYS A 176 -7.04 -3.52 -8.21
N GLU A 177 -8.14 -2.77 -8.13
CA GLU A 177 -8.14 -1.34 -8.43
C GLU A 177 -7.19 -0.56 -7.50
N LEU A 178 -7.18 -0.89 -6.21
CA LEU A 178 -6.29 -0.29 -5.23
C LEU A 178 -4.81 -0.53 -5.58
N ILE A 179 -4.46 -1.78 -5.89
CA ILE A 179 -3.09 -2.15 -6.27
C ILE A 179 -2.70 -1.50 -7.60
N GLU A 180 -3.58 -1.48 -8.61
CA GLU A 180 -3.30 -0.80 -9.88
C GLU A 180 -2.98 0.68 -9.70
N LYS A 181 -3.75 1.41 -8.89
CA LYS A 181 -3.48 2.82 -8.57
C LYS A 181 -2.16 3.01 -7.85
N GLN A 182 -1.88 2.16 -6.87
CA GLN A 182 -0.61 2.17 -6.17
C GLN A 182 0.56 1.95 -7.14
N GLN A 183 0.48 0.92 -7.99
CA GLN A 183 1.52 0.56 -8.94
C GLN A 183 1.83 1.69 -9.93
N ILE A 184 0.81 2.44 -10.37
CA ILE A 184 0.99 3.64 -11.21
C ILE A 184 1.88 4.66 -10.48
N ILE A 185 1.55 5.00 -9.24
CA ILE A 185 2.33 5.98 -8.45
C ILE A 185 3.75 5.48 -8.17
N LEU A 186 3.93 4.19 -7.86
CA LEU A 186 5.25 3.61 -7.63
C LEU A 186 6.11 3.64 -8.90
N CYS A 187 5.53 3.36 -10.06
CA CYS A 187 6.20 3.51 -11.35
C CYS A 187 6.61 4.96 -11.62
N GLU A 188 5.78 5.95 -11.29
CA GLU A 188 6.12 7.37 -11.44
C GLU A 188 7.32 7.76 -10.58
N LEU A 189 7.37 7.30 -9.32
CA LEU A 189 8.50 7.54 -8.42
C LEU A 189 9.79 6.90 -8.95
N LEU A 190 9.73 5.66 -9.42
CA LEU A 190 10.90 4.95 -9.94
C LEU A 190 11.36 5.51 -11.29
N LYS A 191 10.46 6.09 -12.09
CA LYS A 191 10.81 6.78 -13.34
C LYS A 191 11.69 8.00 -13.11
N GLU A 192 11.55 8.67 -11.97
CA GLU A 192 12.45 9.76 -11.60
C GLU A 192 13.89 9.26 -11.43
N ILE A 193 14.07 8.09 -10.81
CA ILE A 193 15.37 7.44 -10.64
C ILE A 193 15.94 7.01 -12.00
N GLU A 194 15.11 6.38 -12.85
CA GLU A 194 15.49 6.05 -14.24
C GLU A 194 16.02 7.29 -14.98
N THR A 195 15.36 8.43 -14.80
CA THR A 195 15.73 9.69 -15.45
C THR A 195 17.04 10.27 -14.91
N GLU A 196 17.19 10.31 -13.58
CA GLU A 196 18.40 10.83 -12.91
C GLU A 196 19.67 10.08 -13.34
N TYR A 197 19.57 8.74 -13.41
CA TYR A 197 20.71 7.87 -13.71
C TYR A 197 20.80 7.44 -15.18
N GLN A 198 19.92 7.95 -16.05
CA GLN A 198 19.88 7.63 -17.48
C GLN A 198 19.89 6.13 -17.76
N LEU A 199 19.02 5.39 -17.06
CA LEU A 199 19.01 3.92 -17.06
C LEU A 199 18.47 3.32 -18.35
#